data_AF-A0AAE8STJ8-F1
#
_entry.id   AF-A0AAE8STJ8-F1
#
_cell.length_a   1.000
_cell.length_b   1.000
_cell.length_c   1.000
_cell.angle_alpha   90.00
_cell.angle_beta   90.00
_cell.angle_gamma   90.00
#
_symmetry.space_group_name_H-M   'P 1'
#
loop_
_entity.id
_entity.type
_entity.pdbx_description
1 polymer ?
#
loop_
_entity_poly.entity_id
_entity_poly.type
_entity_poly.pdbx_seq_one_letter_code
_entity_poly.pdbx_strand_id
1 'polypeptide(L)'
;MTAQSLPATSAEAKLATPLARFLSAFVVDSNKLHTLTRELEVTFRQLVAESQNQFLPTPISSTLLSPIGIWQSTYETHPPRAEVHLERSCPIGEQLKHKNPSALFDWVGQTIAAVVKDGCSEFDLDPCQPLPMGVTFSFPMLQRSLAEAVPMSMGKGFKLEDGIDLGSQLLQGYEKYRGELPPVTISAIANDSVSTLISFIYQYGTSEEQSAAMGLIVGTGSNATVTLPATTLGEKVKEVHINSGTDINSPDTKITVNTEWSINGTAGPLRELGLITMWDDELDRDCDAPGFQPLEYLTAGRYLGELGRIVFLHYLTAEQGIAPDLVPAALHNRYSMSTTFLSYFGPSSPRFLEKLESTFPSATEGSQFVWDESHVEILYEIAQAIELRAASIMAAATIALLRVSGEIPAAPDTQSSSAGRKKVLGVGYTGGCIVNFQNYLYDYEKLIEQIIVGEFGAAAPVRVELMACHHGGITGAGILAAAVLANQRDGC
;
A
#
# COMPACT_ATOMS: atom_id res chain seq x y z
N MET A 1 48.35 21.43 31.28
CA MET A 1 47.04 21.76 30.67
C MET A 1 46.95 21.01 29.36
N THR A 2 46.51 19.76 29.42
CA THR A 2 46.19 18.92 28.27
C THR A 2 44.76 19.25 27.87
N ALA A 3 44.58 19.77 26.65
CA ALA A 3 43.27 20.06 26.10
C ALA A 3 42.54 18.73 25.85
N GLN A 4 41.51 18.45 26.66
CA GLN A 4 40.54 17.40 26.36
C GLN A 4 39.65 17.90 25.22
N SER A 5 39.74 17.22 24.08
CA SER A 5 38.82 17.37 22.96
C SER A 5 37.40 17.06 23.42
N LEU A 6 36.47 17.97 23.16
CA LEU A 6 35.04 17.78 23.38
C LEU A 6 34.55 16.55 22.57
N PRO A 7 33.60 15.77 23.10
CA PRO A 7 33.02 14.65 22.35
C PRO A 7 32.23 15.20 21.15
N ALA A 8 32.49 14.59 19.99
CA ALA A 8 31.79 14.87 18.74
C ALA A 8 30.26 14.70 18.92
N THR A 9 29.49 15.55 18.25
CA THR A 9 28.03 15.52 18.32
C THR A 9 27.47 14.24 17.68
N SER A 10 26.25 13.82 18.04
CA SER A 10 25.65 12.55 17.58
C SER A 10 25.49 12.42 16.05
N ALA A 11 25.59 13.52 15.31
CA ALA A 11 25.62 13.54 13.85
C ALA A 11 27.00 13.22 13.27
N GLU A 12 28.10 13.59 13.94
CA GLU A 12 29.47 13.28 13.51
C GLU A 12 29.83 11.81 13.75
N ALA A 13 29.19 11.15 14.72
CA ALA A 13 29.30 9.71 14.92
C ALA A 13 28.60 8.88 13.83
N LYS A 14 27.61 9.45 13.11
CA LYS A 14 26.81 8.75 12.09
C LYS A 14 27.52 8.53 10.73
N LEU A 15 28.72 9.10 10.53
CA LEU A 15 29.52 8.95 9.30
C LEU A 15 30.87 8.25 9.57
N ALA A 16 30.96 7.50 10.66
CA ALA A 16 32.22 6.95 11.16
C ALA A 16 32.82 5.82 10.28
N THR A 17 32.00 5.13 9.46
CA THR A 17 32.45 4.04 8.60
C THR A 17 32.37 4.42 7.12
N PRO A 18 33.19 3.80 6.23
CA PRO A 18 33.05 3.96 4.78
C PRO A 18 31.63 3.66 4.28
N LEU A 19 31.01 2.58 4.79
CA LEU A 19 29.64 2.22 4.45
C LEU A 19 28.62 3.29 4.88
N ALA A 20 28.74 3.84 6.09
CA ALA A 20 27.83 4.91 6.53
C ALA A 20 27.93 6.18 5.67
N ARG A 21 29.14 6.53 5.20
CA ARG A 21 29.33 7.63 4.24
C ARG A 21 28.70 7.31 2.89
N PHE A 22 28.89 6.09 2.40
CA PHE A 22 28.30 5.61 1.16
C PHE A 22 26.76 5.65 1.21
N LEU A 23 26.16 5.23 2.33
CA LEU A 23 24.71 5.20 2.53
C LEU A 23 24.09 6.53 2.99
N SER A 24 24.88 7.60 3.10
CA SER A 24 24.41 8.90 3.61
C SER A 24 23.24 9.50 2.81
N ALA A 25 23.12 9.15 1.52
CA ALA A 25 22.00 9.56 0.67
C ALA A 25 20.64 9.01 1.12
N PHE A 26 20.60 7.87 1.83
CA PHE A 26 19.37 7.29 2.38
C PHE A 26 18.90 7.98 3.66
N VAL A 27 19.75 8.80 4.30
CA VAL A 27 19.43 9.39 5.61
C VAL A 27 18.30 10.42 5.50
N VAL A 28 17.26 10.19 6.30
CA VAL A 28 16.13 11.10 6.49
C VAL A 28 16.17 11.63 7.91
N ASP A 29 16.67 12.84 8.10
CA ASP A 29 16.63 13.51 9.40
C ASP A 29 15.24 14.11 9.69
N SER A 30 15.03 14.56 10.92
CA SER A 30 13.76 15.14 11.35
C SER A 30 13.32 16.33 10.49
N ASN A 31 14.25 17.19 10.07
CA ASN A 31 13.91 18.36 9.26
C ASN A 31 13.45 17.93 7.87
N LYS A 32 14.15 16.97 7.25
CA LYS A 32 13.78 16.39 5.95
C LYS A 32 12.42 15.68 6.06
N LEU A 33 12.16 14.95 7.14
CA LEU A 33 10.88 14.28 7.40
C LEU A 33 9.70 15.27 7.49
N HIS A 34 9.83 16.33 8.28
CA HIS A 34 8.79 17.36 8.40
C HIS A 34 8.59 18.16 7.10
N THR A 35 9.69 18.47 6.40
CA THR A 35 9.62 19.17 5.10
C THR A 35 8.91 18.30 4.07
N LEU A 36 9.29 17.02 3.96
CA LEU A 36 8.63 16.05 3.07
C LEU A 36 7.14 15.97 3.36
N THR A 37 6.75 15.92 4.63
CA THR A 37 5.33 15.85 5.03
C THR A 37 4.54 17.06 4.51
N ARG A 38 5.09 18.26 4.59
CA ARG A 38 4.45 19.50 4.10
C ARG A 38 4.38 19.54 2.57
N GLU A 39 5.47 19.20 1.90
CA GLU A 39 5.51 19.20 0.43
C GLU A 39 4.59 18.13 -0.18
N LEU A 40 4.49 16.96 0.46
CA LEU A 40 3.52 15.93 0.08
C LEU A 40 2.09 16.37 0.33
N GLU A 41 1.81 17.12 1.40
CA GLU A 41 0.47 17.67 1.64
C GLU A 41 0.07 18.63 0.52
N VAL A 42 0.96 19.56 0.14
CA VAL A 42 0.73 20.48 -0.99
C VAL A 42 0.51 19.70 -2.28
N THR A 43 1.36 18.72 -2.55
CA THR A 43 1.29 17.86 -3.73
C THR A 43 -0.04 17.10 -3.80
N PHE A 44 -0.46 16.48 -2.69
CA PHE A 44 -1.73 15.76 -2.64
C PHE A 44 -2.94 16.67 -2.82
N ARG A 45 -2.94 17.89 -2.26
CA ARG A 45 -4.00 18.87 -2.53
C ARG A 45 -4.08 19.24 -4.01
N GLN A 46 -2.93 19.42 -4.66
CA GLN A 46 -2.88 19.67 -6.10
C GLN A 46 -3.39 18.47 -6.91
N LEU A 47 -2.97 17.25 -6.58
CA LEU A 47 -3.41 16.05 -7.27
C LEU A 47 -4.92 15.79 -7.10
N VAL A 48 -5.47 16.07 -5.91
CA VAL A 48 -6.93 16.04 -5.69
C VAL A 48 -7.63 17.01 -6.65
N ALA A 49 -7.12 18.22 -6.83
CA ALA A 49 -7.73 19.23 -7.70
C ALA A 49 -7.54 18.94 -9.20
N GLU A 50 -6.38 18.47 -9.64
CA GLU A 50 -5.96 18.54 -11.05
C GLU A 50 -5.80 17.17 -11.72
N SER A 51 -5.44 16.12 -10.96
CA SER A 51 -5.09 14.83 -11.57
C SER A 51 -6.31 14.11 -12.15
N GLN A 52 -6.13 13.44 -13.29
CA GLN A 52 -7.18 12.65 -13.95
C GLN A 52 -7.01 11.13 -13.74
N ASN A 53 -5.91 10.72 -13.11
CA ASN A 53 -5.56 9.30 -12.89
C ASN A 53 -5.17 9.00 -11.44
N GLN A 54 -5.28 9.99 -10.55
CA GLN A 54 -5.02 9.87 -9.11
C GLN A 54 -6.13 10.57 -8.34
N PHE A 55 -6.29 10.16 -7.07
CA PHE A 55 -7.38 10.62 -6.22
C PHE A 55 -8.74 10.42 -6.90
N LEU A 56 -8.95 9.18 -7.34
CA LEU A 56 -10.15 8.75 -8.04
C LEU A 56 -11.29 8.59 -7.02
N PRO A 57 -12.35 9.42 -7.10
CA PRO A 57 -13.52 9.21 -6.26
C PRO A 57 -14.16 7.87 -6.58
N THR A 58 -14.70 7.23 -5.56
CA THR A 58 -15.50 6.00 -5.70
C THR A 58 -16.97 6.33 -5.46
N PRO A 59 -17.92 5.50 -5.93
CA PRO A 59 -19.35 5.66 -5.65
C PRO A 59 -19.73 5.31 -4.19
N ILE A 60 -18.75 5.31 -3.27
CA ILE A 60 -18.88 4.90 -1.87
C ILE A 60 -18.82 6.16 -1.00
N SER A 61 -19.95 6.56 -0.45
CA SER A 61 -20.05 7.65 0.52
C SER A 61 -19.90 7.14 1.96
N SER A 62 -19.61 8.04 2.89
CA SER A 62 -19.63 7.76 4.33
C SER A 62 -21.01 7.29 4.82
N THR A 63 -22.10 7.62 4.12
CA THR A 63 -23.45 7.10 4.41
C THR A 63 -23.62 5.63 4.06
N LEU A 64 -23.00 5.16 2.97
CA LEU A 64 -22.95 3.73 2.62
C LEU A 64 -22.11 2.92 3.62
N LEU A 65 -21.10 3.57 4.23
CA LEU A 65 -20.18 2.96 5.19
C LEU A 65 -20.59 3.13 6.66
N SER A 66 -21.48 4.10 6.95
CA SER A 66 -22.10 4.28 8.27
C SER A 66 -22.79 2.99 8.67
N PRO A 67 -22.71 2.59 9.95
CA PRO A 67 -22.83 1.19 10.39
C PRO A 67 -23.91 0.50 9.60
N ILE A 68 -23.42 -0.22 8.58
CA ILE A 68 -24.14 -0.81 7.45
C ILE A 68 -25.56 -1.08 7.88
N GLY A 69 -26.58 -0.51 7.21
CA GLY A 69 -28.04 -0.47 7.50
C GLY A 69 -28.69 -1.76 8.04
N ILE A 70 -28.11 -2.31 9.08
CA ILE A 70 -28.30 -3.60 9.73
C ILE A 70 -28.35 -3.30 11.24
N TRP A 71 -27.59 -2.30 11.72
CA TRP A 71 -27.45 -1.95 13.14
C TRP A 71 -28.42 -0.90 13.68
N GLN A 72 -29.27 -0.29 12.85
CA GLN A 72 -30.31 0.59 13.40
C GLN A 72 -31.43 -0.19 14.13
N SER A 73 -31.49 -1.53 14.02
CA SER A 73 -32.59 -2.32 14.60
C SER A 73 -32.25 -3.19 15.81
N THR A 74 -30.98 -3.45 16.12
CA THR A 74 -30.59 -4.36 17.21
C THR A 74 -29.73 -3.65 18.25
N TYR A 75 -30.17 -3.67 19.50
CA TYR A 75 -29.47 -3.23 20.71
C TYR A 75 -28.22 -4.09 21.04
N GLU A 76 -27.51 -4.60 20.04
CA GLU A 76 -26.32 -5.43 20.22
C GLU A 76 -25.07 -4.55 20.28
N THR A 77 -24.28 -4.72 21.33
CA THR A 77 -23.17 -3.84 21.69
C THR A 77 -21.91 -4.02 20.84
N HIS A 78 -21.89 -4.97 19.89
CA HIS A 78 -20.76 -5.23 18.99
C HIS A 78 -21.24 -5.73 17.62
N PRO A 79 -20.65 -5.25 16.49
CA PRO A 79 -20.93 -5.82 15.18
C PRO A 79 -20.44 -7.29 15.11
N PRO A 80 -21.17 -8.19 14.44
CA PRO A 80 -20.80 -9.58 14.24
C PRO A 80 -19.54 -9.60 13.40
N ARG A 81 -18.62 -10.49 13.74
CA ARG A 81 -17.39 -10.63 12.96
C ARG A 81 -17.74 -11.12 11.56
N ALA A 82 -17.17 -10.49 10.53
CA ALA A 82 -17.18 -11.04 9.20
C ALA A 82 -16.23 -12.25 9.20
N GLU A 83 -16.79 -13.44 8.99
CA GLU A 83 -16.03 -14.69 8.96
C GLU A 83 -15.91 -15.19 7.52
N VAL A 84 -14.71 -15.61 7.14
CA VAL A 84 -14.45 -16.26 5.86
C VAL A 84 -14.61 -17.77 6.09
N HIS A 85 -15.70 -18.34 5.58
CA HIS A 85 -15.98 -19.77 5.74
C HIS A 85 -15.22 -20.65 4.74
N LEU A 86 -15.06 -20.15 3.52
CA LEU A 86 -14.37 -20.87 2.44
C LEU A 86 -13.45 -19.91 1.70
N GLU A 87 -12.19 -20.32 1.51
CA GLU A 87 -11.19 -19.57 0.75
C GLU A 87 -10.43 -20.52 -0.18
N ARG A 88 -10.18 -20.06 -1.41
CA ARG A 88 -9.32 -20.76 -2.36
C ARG A 88 -8.31 -19.79 -2.95
N SER A 89 -7.03 -20.10 -2.78
CA SER A 89 -5.93 -19.36 -3.40
C SER A 89 -5.43 -20.10 -4.64
N CYS A 90 -5.40 -19.42 -5.78
CA CYS A 90 -5.00 -20.00 -7.07
C CYS A 90 -3.92 -19.11 -7.70
N PRO A 91 -2.70 -19.63 -7.95
CA PRO A 91 -1.64 -18.84 -8.56
C PRO A 91 -1.95 -18.54 -10.04
N ILE A 92 -1.83 -17.28 -10.43
CA ILE A 92 -1.99 -16.85 -11.83
C ILE A 92 -0.73 -17.23 -12.60
N GLY A 93 -0.86 -18.09 -13.61
CA GLY A 93 0.26 -18.44 -14.51
C GLY A 93 0.73 -17.25 -15.36
N GLU A 94 2.03 -17.14 -15.62
CA GLU A 94 2.64 -16.03 -16.38
C GLU A 94 1.99 -15.84 -17.77
N GLN A 95 1.61 -16.93 -18.44
CA GLN A 95 0.93 -16.89 -19.73
C GLN A 95 -0.42 -16.17 -19.70
N LEU A 96 -1.08 -16.09 -18.54
CA LEU A 96 -2.35 -15.40 -18.37
C LEU A 96 -2.17 -13.90 -18.12
N LYS A 97 -0.97 -13.47 -17.69
CA LYS A 97 -0.65 -12.06 -17.44
C LYS A 97 -0.41 -11.30 -18.74
N HIS A 98 0.01 -11.99 -19.81
CA HIS A 98 0.39 -11.37 -21.07
C HIS A 98 -0.52 -11.73 -22.25
N LYS A 99 -1.04 -10.69 -22.94
CA LYS A 99 -1.58 -10.73 -24.31
C LYS A 99 -2.80 -11.66 -24.59
N ASN A 100 -3.53 -12.11 -23.58
CA ASN A 100 -4.83 -12.77 -23.80
C ASN A 100 -5.86 -12.47 -22.68
N PRO A 101 -6.54 -11.31 -22.74
CA PRO A 101 -7.60 -10.94 -21.80
C PRO A 101 -8.68 -12.01 -21.63
N SER A 102 -9.11 -12.65 -22.74
CA SER A 102 -10.12 -13.70 -22.69
C SER A 102 -9.65 -14.91 -21.87
N ALA A 103 -8.40 -15.34 -22.02
CA ALA A 103 -7.86 -16.46 -21.25
C ALA A 103 -7.77 -16.16 -19.76
N LEU A 104 -7.47 -14.90 -19.38
CA LEU A 104 -7.48 -14.47 -17.99
C LEU A 104 -8.89 -14.57 -17.41
N PHE A 105 -9.90 -14.00 -18.07
CA PHE A 105 -11.28 -14.04 -17.56
C PHE A 105 -11.90 -15.43 -17.59
N ASP A 106 -11.52 -16.28 -18.55
CA ASP A 106 -11.92 -17.69 -18.57
C ASP A 106 -11.34 -18.44 -17.36
N TRP A 107 -10.06 -18.22 -17.05
CA TRP A 107 -9.42 -18.80 -15.86
C TRP A 107 -10.03 -18.27 -14.55
N VAL A 108 -10.34 -16.98 -14.47
CA VAL A 108 -11.03 -16.39 -13.31
C VAL A 108 -12.42 -17.01 -13.15
N GLY A 109 -13.20 -17.08 -14.23
CA GLY A 109 -14.53 -17.70 -14.24
C GLY A 109 -14.53 -19.15 -13.81
N GLN A 110 -13.56 -19.94 -14.28
CA GLN A 110 -13.36 -21.31 -13.85
C GLN A 110 -13.05 -21.40 -12.35
N THR A 111 -12.20 -20.50 -11.84
CA THR A 111 -11.88 -20.42 -10.41
C THR A 111 -13.10 -20.07 -9.56
N ILE A 112 -13.90 -19.09 -9.99
CA ILE A 112 -15.17 -18.72 -9.32
C ILE A 112 -16.12 -19.92 -9.29
N ALA A 113 -16.33 -20.59 -10.42
CA ALA A 113 -17.21 -21.76 -10.51
C ALA A 113 -16.76 -22.89 -9.58
N ALA A 114 -15.44 -23.10 -9.43
CA ALA A 114 -14.92 -24.09 -8.51
C ALA A 114 -15.24 -23.75 -7.04
N VAL A 115 -15.08 -22.48 -6.62
CA VAL A 115 -15.41 -22.05 -5.26
C VAL A 115 -16.91 -22.11 -4.98
N VAL A 116 -17.74 -21.68 -5.95
CA VAL A 116 -19.20 -21.77 -5.82
C VAL A 116 -19.65 -23.22 -5.68
N LYS A 117 -19.05 -24.14 -6.46
CA LYS A 117 -19.33 -25.58 -6.34
C LYS A 117 -18.99 -26.15 -4.97
N ASP A 118 -17.81 -25.78 -4.44
CA ASP A 118 -17.38 -26.18 -3.10
C ASP A 118 -18.38 -25.64 -2.05
N GLY A 119 -18.78 -24.36 -2.16
CA GLY A 119 -19.77 -23.73 -1.30
C GLY A 119 -21.18 -24.34 -1.38
N CYS A 120 -21.66 -24.71 -2.57
CA CYS A 120 -22.93 -25.43 -2.73
C CYS A 120 -22.91 -26.78 -1.99
N SER A 121 -21.77 -27.47 -2.02
CA SER A 121 -21.62 -28.77 -1.37
C SER A 121 -21.55 -28.65 0.16
N GLU A 122 -20.95 -27.56 0.66
CA GLU A 122 -20.72 -27.35 2.09
C GLU A 122 -21.91 -26.68 2.80
N PHE A 123 -22.59 -25.75 2.13
CA PHE A 123 -23.61 -24.88 2.75
C PHE A 123 -25.04 -25.12 2.25
N ASP A 124 -25.26 -26.14 1.39
CA ASP A 124 -26.57 -26.47 0.80
C ASP A 124 -27.24 -25.25 0.13
N LEU A 125 -26.47 -24.52 -0.67
CA LEU A 125 -26.93 -23.30 -1.35
C LEU A 125 -27.98 -23.62 -2.43
N ASP A 126 -29.06 -22.83 -2.48
CA ASP A 126 -30.11 -22.95 -3.49
C ASP A 126 -29.57 -22.62 -4.91
N PRO A 127 -29.57 -23.58 -5.86
CA PRO A 127 -29.15 -23.36 -7.25
C PRO A 127 -29.95 -22.29 -8.01
N CYS A 128 -31.14 -21.94 -7.55
CA CYS A 128 -31.99 -20.92 -8.16
C CYS A 128 -31.72 -19.52 -7.61
N GLN A 129 -31.08 -19.39 -6.44
CA GLN A 129 -30.88 -18.12 -5.78
C GLN A 129 -29.61 -17.42 -6.28
N PRO A 130 -29.69 -16.19 -6.82
CA PRO A 130 -28.50 -15.45 -7.19
C PRO A 130 -27.59 -15.15 -5.99
N LEU A 131 -26.30 -15.45 -6.15
CA LEU A 131 -25.23 -15.16 -5.20
C LEU A 131 -24.66 -13.76 -5.48
N PRO A 132 -24.78 -12.82 -4.53
CA PRO A 132 -24.13 -11.52 -4.64
C PRO A 132 -22.63 -11.65 -4.43
N MET A 133 -21.84 -11.06 -5.34
CA MET A 133 -20.38 -11.08 -5.31
C MET A 133 -19.84 -9.66 -5.19
N GLY A 134 -18.99 -9.47 -4.17
CA GLY A 134 -18.07 -8.34 -4.11
C GLY A 134 -16.74 -8.73 -4.77
N VAL A 135 -16.15 -7.81 -5.52
CA VAL A 135 -14.90 -8.02 -6.24
C VAL A 135 -13.87 -7.01 -5.76
N THR A 136 -12.72 -7.51 -5.29
CA THR A 136 -11.53 -6.68 -5.12
C THR A 136 -10.62 -6.84 -6.34
N PHE A 137 -10.30 -5.73 -6.99
CA PHE A 137 -9.42 -5.69 -8.17
C PHE A 137 -8.29 -4.67 -7.95
N SER A 138 -7.06 -5.15 -7.74
CA SER A 138 -5.89 -4.36 -7.33
C SER A 138 -5.22 -3.54 -8.45
N PHE A 139 -6.01 -2.85 -9.27
CA PHE A 139 -5.52 -1.97 -10.34
C PHE A 139 -6.25 -0.63 -10.34
N PRO A 140 -5.63 0.44 -10.88
CA PRO A 140 -6.30 1.71 -11.12
C PRO A 140 -7.51 1.48 -12.04
N MET A 141 -8.66 2.04 -11.66
CA MET A 141 -9.90 1.88 -12.39
C MET A 141 -10.78 3.12 -12.26
N LEU A 142 -11.51 3.43 -13.32
CA LEU A 142 -12.59 4.41 -13.28
C LEU A 142 -13.88 3.69 -12.89
N GLN A 143 -14.51 4.13 -11.79
CA GLN A 143 -15.76 3.55 -11.30
C GLN A 143 -16.88 4.56 -11.43
N ARG A 144 -17.88 4.27 -12.25
CA ARG A 144 -19.08 5.12 -12.38
C ARG A 144 -20.17 4.73 -11.39
N SER A 145 -20.27 3.45 -11.07
CA SER A 145 -21.23 2.89 -10.12
C SER A 145 -20.56 1.76 -9.33
N LEU A 146 -21.21 1.26 -8.28
CA LEU A 146 -20.64 0.23 -7.41
C LEU A 146 -20.31 -1.06 -8.17
N ALA A 147 -21.10 -1.42 -9.20
CA ALA A 147 -20.94 -2.66 -9.95
C ALA A 147 -20.16 -2.50 -11.28
N GLU A 148 -19.87 -1.27 -11.71
CA GLU A 148 -19.20 -0.98 -12.98
C GLU A 148 -17.80 -0.42 -12.74
N ALA A 149 -16.81 -1.03 -13.38
CA ALA A 149 -15.42 -0.59 -13.28
C ALA A 149 -14.70 -0.78 -14.61
N VAL A 150 -14.07 0.29 -15.08
CA VAL A 150 -13.22 0.27 -16.28
C VAL A 150 -11.77 0.37 -15.84
N PRO A 151 -10.97 -0.70 -15.97
CA PRO A 151 -9.55 -0.66 -15.65
C PRO A 151 -8.82 0.40 -16.50
N MET A 152 -7.92 1.15 -15.88
CA MET A 152 -7.03 2.06 -16.60
C MET A 152 -5.78 1.31 -17.08
N SER A 153 -4.87 2.01 -17.77
CA SER A 153 -3.59 1.42 -18.20
C SER A 153 -2.89 0.77 -17.00
N MET A 154 -2.78 -0.56 -17.05
CA MET A 154 -2.30 -1.35 -15.92
C MET A 154 -0.78 -1.40 -15.89
N GLY A 155 -0.20 -1.29 -14.69
CA GLY A 155 1.17 -1.67 -14.43
C GLY A 155 1.32 -3.19 -14.27
N LYS A 156 2.49 -3.64 -13.78
CA LYS A 156 2.75 -5.03 -13.35
C LYS A 156 2.62 -6.09 -14.47
N GLY A 157 2.71 -5.69 -15.73
CA GLY A 157 2.76 -6.60 -16.89
C GLY A 157 1.40 -7.05 -17.45
N PHE A 158 0.28 -6.61 -16.87
CA PHE A 158 -1.07 -6.91 -17.36
C PHE A 158 -1.48 -5.97 -18.49
N LYS A 159 -2.24 -6.47 -19.48
CA LYS A 159 -2.81 -5.66 -20.56
C LYS A 159 -4.25 -6.11 -20.86
N LEU A 160 -5.22 -5.23 -20.63
CA LEU A 160 -6.63 -5.38 -21.03
C LEU A 160 -6.88 -4.42 -22.19
N GLU A 161 -7.95 -4.65 -22.95
CA GLU A 161 -8.39 -3.69 -23.97
C GLU A 161 -9.06 -2.49 -23.29
N ASP A 162 -8.85 -1.30 -23.84
CA ASP A 162 -9.39 -0.06 -23.28
C ASP A 162 -10.93 -0.07 -23.32
N GLY A 163 -11.56 0.36 -22.22
CA GLY A 163 -13.01 0.50 -22.14
C GLY A 163 -13.77 -0.78 -21.79
N ILE A 164 -13.08 -1.88 -21.48
CA ILE A 164 -13.71 -3.10 -20.98
C ILE A 164 -14.31 -2.87 -19.59
N ASP A 165 -15.60 -3.19 -19.43
CA ASP A 165 -16.25 -3.28 -18.12
C ASP A 165 -15.88 -4.60 -17.43
N LEU A 166 -15.25 -4.49 -16.25
CA LEU A 166 -14.74 -5.62 -15.48
C LEU A 166 -15.86 -6.56 -15.02
N GLY A 167 -16.98 -6.00 -14.54
CA GLY A 167 -18.11 -6.80 -14.04
C GLY A 167 -18.67 -7.74 -15.11
N SER A 168 -18.88 -7.20 -16.31
CA SER A 168 -19.35 -7.95 -17.47
C SER A 168 -18.40 -9.08 -17.87
N GLN A 169 -17.09 -8.86 -17.86
CA GLN A 169 -16.11 -9.90 -18.21
C GLN A 169 -16.07 -11.03 -17.17
N LEU A 170 -16.14 -10.69 -15.89
CA LEU A 170 -16.18 -11.69 -14.82
C LEU A 170 -17.43 -12.57 -14.92
N LEU A 171 -18.58 -11.98 -15.20
CA LEU A 171 -19.82 -12.72 -15.42
C LEU A 171 -19.74 -13.60 -16.67
N GLN A 172 -19.25 -13.08 -17.80
CA GLN A 172 -19.06 -13.88 -19.02
C GLN A 172 -18.10 -15.06 -18.80
N GLY A 173 -17.02 -14.84 -18.05
CA GLY A 173 -16.09 -15.90 -17.66
C GLY A 173 -16.78 -16.97 -16.81
N TYR A 174 -17.53 -16.56 -15.79
CA TYR A 174 -18.27 -17.48 -14.92
C TYR A 174 -19.31 -18.31 -15.68
N GLU A 175 -20.13 -17.67 -16.53
CA GLU A 175 -21.20 -18.33 -17.27
C GLU A 175 -20.71 -19.46 -18.19
N LYS A 176 -19.47 -19.41 -18.68
CA LYS A 176 -18.86 -20.50 -19.45
C LYS A 176 -18.67 -21.80 -18.65
N TYR A 177 -18.51 -21.69 -17.33
CA TYR A 177 -18.18 -22.82 -16.44
C TYR A 177 -19.26 -23.10 -15.38
N ARG A 178 -20.27 -22.24 -15.28
CA ARG A 178 -21.38 -22.32 -14.32
C ARG A 178 -22.11 -23.67 -14.34
N GLY A 179 -22.51 -24.17 -15.51
CA GLY A 179 -23.39 -25.34 -15.59
C GLY A 179 -24.69 -25.17 -14.78
N GLU A 180 -24.91 -26.02 -13.78
CA GLU A 180 -26.08 -26.01 -12.89
C GLU A 180 -25.87 -25.19 -11.60
N LEU A 181 -24.71 -24.55 -11.42
CA LEU A 181 -24.40 -23.76 -10.22
C LEU A 181 -25.29 -22.51 -10.10
N PRO A 182 -25.50 -21.94 -8.90
CA PRO A 182 -26.28 -20.71 -8.71
C PRO A 182 -25.79 -19.51 -9.54
N PRO A 183 -26.67 -18.58 -9.97
CA PRO A 183 -26.24 -17.39 -10.71
C PRO A 183 -25.42 -16.47 -9.82
N VAL A 184 -24.44 -15.80 -10.39
CA VAL A 184 -23.65 -14.79 -9.67
C VAL A 184 -24.04 -13.41 -10.16
N THR A 185 -24.11 -12.46 -9.24
CA THR A 185 -24.37 -11.04 -9.54
C THR A 185 -23.24 -10.20 -8.97
N ILE A 186 -22.75 -9.24 -9.75
CA ILE A 186 -21.73 -8.30 -9.26
C ILE A 186 -22.44 -7.21 -8.47
N SER A 187 -22.35 -7.26 -7.15
CA SER A 187 -22.94 -6.25 -6.27
C SER A 187 -22.02 -5.05 -6.10
N ALA A 188 -20.71 -5.29 -6.04
CA ALA A 188 -19.73 -4.24 -5.90
C ALA A 188 -18.35 -4.64 -6.43
N ILE A 189 -17.62 -3.68 -6.97
CA ILE A 189 -16.22 -3.77 -7.34
C ILE A 189 -15.47 -2.68 -6.56
N ALA A 190 -14.29 -2.99 -6.03
CA ALA A 190 -13.45 -2.04 -5.32
C ALA A 190 -11.96 -2.32 -5.57
N ASN A 191 -11.13 -1.28 -5.43
CA ASN A 191 -9.68 -1.44 -5.32
C ASN A 191 -9.31 -2.12 -4.00
N ASP A 192 -8.14 -2.77 -3.91
CA ASP A 192 -7.70 -3.45 -2.69
C ASP A 192 -7.51 -2.53 -1.49
N SER A 193 -7.00 -1.31 -1.69
CA SER A 193 -6.90 -0.31 -0.64
C SER A 193 -8.27 0.16 -0.17
N VAL A 194 -9.25 0.23 -1.08
CA VAL A 194 -10.65 0.57 -0.77
C VAL A 194 -11.30 -0.55 0.06
N SER A 195 -11.19 -1.81 -0.38
CA SER A 195 -11.67 -2.97 0.38
C SER A 195 -11.00 -3.06 1.74
N THR A 196 -9.70 -2.80 1.82
CA THR A 196 -8.96 -2.73 3.08
C THR A 196 -9.54 -1.67 4.02
N LEU A 197 -9.82 -0.45 3.52
CA LEU A 197 -10.47 0.59 4.34
C LEU A 197 -11.86 0.13 4.82
N ILE A 198 -12.68 -0.46 3.96
CA ILE A 198 -14.03 -0.91 4.30
C ILE A 198 -13.99 -1.99 5.39
N SER A 199 -13.14 -2.99 5.21
CA SER A 199 -12.93 -4.04 6.20
C SER A 199 -12.41 -3.45 7.51
N PHE A 200 -11.52 -2.46 7.44
CA PHE A 200 -10.98 -1.82 8.63
C PHE A 200 -12.02 -0.98 9.37
N ILE A 201 -12.85 -0.18 8.67
CA ILE A 201 -13.98 0.55 9.27
C ILE A 201 -14.89 -0.41 10.04
N TYR A 202 -15.20 -1.56 9.43
CA TYR A 202 -16.07 -2.57 10.03
C TYR A 202 -15.49 -3.17 11.32
N GLN A 203 -14.19 -3.45 11.34
CA GLN A 203 -13.51 -4.09 12.47
C GLN A 203 -13.13 -3.11 13.58
N TYR A 204 -12.68 -1.91 13.20
CA TYR A 204 -12.15 -0.90 14.11
C TYR A 204 -13.26 -0.12 14.82
N GLY A 205 -14.39 0.09 14.14
CA GLY A 205 -15.49 0.92 14.63
C GLY A 205 -15.20 2.41 14.55
N THR A 206 -16.20 3.24 14.88
CA THR A 206 -16.07 4.70 14.90
C THR A 206 -16.86 5.27 16.08
N SER A 207 -16.25 6.21 16.79
CA SER A 207 -16.82 6.97 17.90
C SER A 207 -16.32 8.42 17.84
N GLU A 208 -16.76 9.29 18.74
CA GLU A 208 -16.23 10.66 18.83
C GLU A 208 -14.71 10.70 19.10
N GLU A 209 -14.20 9.70 19.83
CA GLU A 209 -12.78 9.62 20.22
C GLU A 209 -11.95 8.72 19.29
N GLN A 210 -12.55 8.04 18.32
CA GLN A 210 -11.86 7.04 17.48
C GLN A 210 -12.45 6.97 16.08
N SER A 211 -11.62 6.99 15.04
CA SER A 211 -12.07 6.83 13.65
C SER A 211 -11.12 6.04 12.79
N ALA A 212 -11.64 5.12 11.98
CA ALA A 212 -10.90 4.46 10.92
C ALA A 212 -10.66 5.44 9.76
N ALA A 213 -9.43 5.93 9.63
CA ALA A 213 -9.12 7.08 8.78
C ALA A 213 -8.54 6.70 7.42
N MET A 214 -7.84 5.56 7.32
CA MET A 214 -7.12 5.15 6.11
C MET A 214 -7.04 3.63 5.97
N GLY A 215 -7.17 3.16 4.72
CA GLY A 215 -6.76 1.83 4.28
C GLY A 215 -5.44 1.91 3.54
N LEU A 216 -4.44 1.13 3.96
CA LEU A 216 -3.06 1.22 3.49
C LEU A 216 -2.57 -0.13 2.95
N ILE A 217 -1.98 -0.11 1.76
CA ILE A 217 -1.31 -1.26 1.15
C ILE A 217 0.19 -0.99 1.10
N VAL A 218 0.98 -1.87 1.70
CA VAL A 218 2.46 -1.88 1.58
C VAL A 218 2.93 -3.33 1.44
N GLY A 219 2.79 -3.84 0.23
CA GLY A 219 3.09 -5.23 -0.13
C GLY A 219 4.04 -5.30 -1.33
N THR A 220 3.64 -6.00 -2.38
CA THR A 220 4.34 -5.97 -3.67
C THR A 220 4.33 -4.57 -4.28
N GLY A 221 3.21 -3.86 -4.17
CA GLY A 221 3.07 -2.44 -4.50
C GLY A 221 2.65 -1.62 -3.27
N SER A 222 2.38 -0.34 -3.48
CA SER A 222 1.86 0.54 -2.43
C SER A 222 0.69 1.40 -2.92
N ASN A 223 -0.33 1.52 -2.09
CA ASN A 223 -1.51 2.36 -2.34
C ASN A 223 -2.18 2.76 -1.02
N ALA A 224 -2.98 3.83 -1.03
CA ALA A 224 -3.81 4.22 0.09
C ALA A 224 -5.19 4.67 -0.35
N THR A 225 -6.17 4.47 0.53
CA THR A 225 -7.52 5.00 0.41
C THR A 225 -7.88 5.75 1.68
N VAL A 226 -8.50 6.91 1.51
CA VAL A 226 -9.08 7.74 2.59
C VAL A 226 -10.48 8.20 2.19
N THR A 227 -11.20 8.80 3.13
CA THR A 227 -12.41 9.56 2.81
C THR A 227 -12.09 11.05 2.74
N LEU A 228 -12.55 11.74 1.70
CA LEU A 228 -12.41 13.19 1.53
C LEU A 228 -13.79 13.86 1.56
N PRO A 229 -13.93 15.07 2.10
CA PRO A 229 -15.16 15.85 1.93
C PRO A 229 -15.52 16.01 0.45
N ALA A 230 -16.79 15.84 0.10
CA ALA A 230 -17.27 15.98 -1.28
C ALA A 230 -16.92 17.37 -1.86
N THR A 231 -16.93 18.40 -1.01
CA THR A 231 -16.53 19.77 -1.36
C THR A 231 -15.06 19.88 -1.76
N THR A 232 -14.16 19.08 -1.16
CA THR A 232 -12.73 19.03 -1.51
C THR A 232 -12.50 18.41 -2.89
N LEU A 233 -13.37 17.48 -3.31
CA LEU A 233 -13.28 16.81 -4.61
C LEU A 233 -13.77 17.69 -5.78
N GLY A 234 -14.55 18.75 -5.50
CA GLY A 234 -15.07 19.66 -6.51
C GLY A 234 -15.85 18.94 -7.60
N GLU A 235 -15.54 19.21 -8.87
CA GLU A 235 -16.25 18.61 -10.02
C GLU A 235 -16.05 17.10 -10.16
N LYS A 236 -14.95 16.53 -9.64
CA LYS A 236 -14.66 15.09 -9.75
C LYS A 236 -15.75 14.22 -9.12
N VAL A 237 -16.42 14.73 -8.07
CA VAL A 237 -17.51 13.99 -7.42
C VAL A 237 -18.69 13.73 -8.36
N LYS A 238 -18.84 14.52 -9.42
CA LYS A 238 -19.92 14.37 -10.41
C LYS A 238 -19.67 13.26 -11.43
N GLU A 239 -18.45 12.74 -11.48
CA GLU A 239 -18.07 11.62 -12.36
C GLU A 239 -18.57 10.27 -11.82
N VAL A 240 -18.98 10.22 -10.55
CA VAL A 240 -19.45 9.01 -9.86
C VAL A 240 -20.93 9.12 -9.49
N HIS A 241 -21.67 8.03 -9.66
CA HIS A 241 -23.06 7.94 -9.23
C HIS A 241 -23.12 7.54 -7.76
N ILE A 242 -23.27 8.54 -6.89
CA ILE A 242 -23.51 8.32 -5.46
C ILE A 242 -24.99 8.01 -5.23
N ASN A 243 -25.29 7.14 -4.26
CA ASN A 243 -26.65 6.70 -3.94
C ASN A 243 -27.65 7.86 -3.77
N SER A 244 -28.87 7.63 -4.27
CA SER A 244 -30.00 8.57 -4.16
C SER A 244 -30.30 8.85 -2.69
N GLY A 245 -30.15 10.10 -2.25
CA GLY A 245 -30.34 10.53 -0.86
C GLY A 245 -29.09 11.07 -0.16
N THR A 246 -27.91 10.97 -0.78
CA THR A 246 -26.70 11.63 -0.27
C THR A 246 -26.62 13.06 -0.80
N ASP A 247 -26.63 14.06 0.10
CA ASP A 247 -26.39 15.46 -0.29
C ASP A 247 -24.89 15.71 -0.46
N ILE A 248 -24.42 15.70 -1.71
CA ILE A 248 -23.02 15.96 -2.06
C ILE A 248 -22.56 17.38 -1.71
N ASN A 249 -23.47 18.32 -1.46
CA ASN A 249 -23.13 19.69 -1.07
C ASN A 249 -23.02 19.84 0.44
N SER A 250 -23.42 18.82 1.22
CA SER A 250 -23.26 18.83 2.66
C SER A 250 -21.77 18.76 3.02
N PRO A 251 -21.29 19.60 3.97
CA PRO A 251 -19.90 19.55 4.42
C PRO A 251 -19.56 18.23 5.14
N ASP A 252 -20.58 17.51 5.62
CA ASP A 252 -20.42 16.25 6.35
C ASP A 252 -20.35 15.02 5.41
N THR A 253 -20.70 15.20 4.13
CA THR A 253 -20.62 14.13 3.14
C THR A 253 -19.16 13.89 2.78
N LYS A 254 -18.64 12.72 3.16
CA LYS A 254 -17.32 12.25 2.74
C LYS A 254 -17.45 11.15 1.71
N ILE A 255 -16.56 11.16 0.73
CA ILE A 255 -16.49 10.17 -0.34
C ILE A 255 -15.18 9.40 -0.20
N THR A 256 -15.25 8.09 -0.35
CA THR A 256 -14.07 7.23 -0.37
C THR A 256 -13.29 7.48 -1.67
N VAL A 257 -11.99 7.71 -1.54
CA VAL A 257 -11.10 8.08 -2.64
C VAL A 257 -9.95 7.10 -2.70
N ASN A 258 -9.84 6.40 -3.83
CA ASN A 258 -8.66 5.62 -4.16
C ASN A 258 -7.58 6.60 -4.61
N THR A 259 -6.51 6.75 -3.84
CA THR A 259 -5.53 7.81 -4.11
C THR A 259 -4.66 7.49 -5.32
N GLU A 260 -4.34 6.21 -5.56
CA GLU A 260 -3.30 5.79 -6.50
C GLU A 260 -2.04 6.67 -6.33
N TRP A 261 -1.66 6.96 -5.08
CA TRP A 261 -0.57 7.88 -4.73
C TRP A 261 0.81 7.45 -5.24
N SER A 262 0.89 6.22 -5.76
CA SER A 262 2.08 5.64 -6.34
C SER A 262 2.34 6.21 -7.73
N ILE A 263 1.30 6.56 -8.50
CA ILE A 263 1.42 7.16 -9.83
C ILE A 263 2.17 8.49 -9.76
N ASN A 264 2.85 8.85 -10.86
CA ASN A 264 3.75 10.00 -11.02
C ASN A 264 3.14 11.39 -10.70
N GLY A 265 2.97 11.66 -9.41
CA GLY A 265 2.65 12.98 -8.87
C GLY A 265 3.55 13.35 -7.68
N THR A 266 4.15 12.36 -7.01
CA THR A 266 4.96 12.53 -5.80
C THR A 266 6.46 12.70 -6.07
N ALA A 267 6.91 12.54 -7.33
CA ALA A 267 8.33 12.60 -7.68
C ALA A 267 9.02 13.94 -7.32
N GLY A 268 8.31 15.07 -7.46
CA GLY A 268 8.86 16.41 -7.24
C GLY A 268 9.47 16.58 -5.83
N PRO A 269 8.67 16.52 -4.76
CA PRO A 269 9.18 16.59 -3.38
C PRO A 269 10.26 15.55 -3.05
N LEU A 270 10.14 14.33 -3.60
CA LEU A 270 11.12 13.26 -3.38
C LEU A 270 12.49 13.59 -4.01
N ARG A 271 12.50 14.20 -5.21
CA ARG A 271 13.72 14.65 -5.89
C ARG A 271 14.35 15.85 -5.20
N GLU A 272 13.55 16.86 -4.88
CA GLU A 272 14.01 18.10 -4.27
C GLU A 272 14.69 17.88 -2.92
N LEU A 273 14.22 16.90 -2.16
CA LEU A 273 14.81 16.51 -0.87
C LEU A 273 15.93 15.46 -0.98
N GLY A 274 16.31 15.08 -2.20
CA GLY A 274 17.37 14.10 -2.47
C GLY A 274 17.05 12.69 -1.97
N LEU A 275 15.76 12.32 -1.91
CA LEU A 275 15.32 10.99 -1.50
C LEU A 275 15.36 9.97 -2.64
N ILE A 276 15.25 10.46 -3.88
CA ILE A 276 15.57 9.69 -5.08
C ILE A 276 17.07 9.80 -5.33
N THR A 277 17.77 8.70 -5.10
CA THR A 277 19.22 8.57 -5.26
C THR A 277 19.58 8.09 -6.67
N MET A 278 20.88 8.07 -6.98
CA MET A 278 21.39 7.50 -8.22
C MET A 278 21.03 6.01 -8.41
N TRP A 279 20.85 5.26 -7.32
CA TRP A 279 20.47 3.84 -7.39
C TRP A 279 18.98 3.67 -7.71
N ASP A 280 18.14 4.59 -7.21
CA ASP A 280 16.73 4.62 -7.58
C ASP A 280 16.57 5.03 -9.04
N ASP A 281 17.42 5.93 -9.56
CA ASP A 281 17.48 6.27 -10.98
C ASP A 281 17.86 5.07 -11.87
N GLU A 282 18.75 4.20 -11.40
CA GLU A 282 19.09 2.95 -12.09
C GLU A 282 17.92 1.98 -12.09
N LEU A 283 17.32 1.76 -10.92
CA LEU A 283 16.14 0.92 -10.77
C LEU A 283 14.98 1.39 -11.67
N ASP A 284 14.70 2.70 -11.69
CA ASP A 284 13.61 3.29 -12.45
C ASP A 284 13.79 3.13 -13.97
N ARG A 285 15.01 3.39 -14.47
CA ARG A 285 15.33 3.22 -15.90
C ARG A 285 15.11 1.79 -16.40
N ASP A 286 15.30 0.81 -15.53
CA ASP A 286 15.21 -0.61 -15.86
C ASP A 286 13.81 -1.20 -15.66
N CYS A 287 12.86 -0.40 -15.15
CA CYS A 287 11.45 -0.77 -15.02
C CYS A 287 10.73 -0.80 -16.38
N ASP A 288 9.62 -1.53 -16.46
CA ASP A 288 8.82 -1.64 -17.69
C ASP A 288 8.26 -0.28 -18.18
N ALA A 289 8.02 0.64 -17.23
CA ALA A 289 7.52 1.99 -17.49
C ALA A 289 8.26 2.99 -16.58
N PRO A 290 9.46 3.46 -16.99
CA PRO A 290 10.24 4.41 -16.20
C PRO A 290 9.47 5.68 -15.87
N GLY A 291 9.59 6.15 -14.64
CA GLY A 291 8.93 7.31 -14.08
C GLY A 291 7.44 7.11 -13.77
N PHE A 292 6.89 5.90 -13.91
CA PHE A 292 5.45 5.68 -13.73
C PHE A 292 5.03 5.69 -12.26
N GLN A 293 5.79 5.03 -11.37
CA GLN A 293 5.41 4.86 -9.96
C GLN A 293 6.51 5.24 -8.94
N PRO A 294 6.95 6.51 -8.91
CA PRO A 294 8.11 6.93 -8.11
C PRO A 294 7.99 6.61 -6.61
N LEU A 295 6.81 6.78 -6.00
CA LEU A 295 6.63 6.43 -4.58
C LEU A 295 6.76 4.92 -4.35
N GLU A 296 6.22 4.11 -5.27
CA GLU A 296 6.22 2.65 -5.15
C GLU A 296 7.64 2.09 -5.28
N TYR A 297 8.46 2.64 -6.18
CA TYR A 297 9.85 2.23 -6.39
C TYR A 297 10.69 2.39 -5.11
N LEU A 298 10.40 3.42 -4.32
CA LEU A 298 11.14 3.73 -3.09
C LEU A 298 10.63 3.00 -1.85
N THR A 299 9.41 2.43 -1.89
CA THR A 299 8.70 2.00 -0.66
C THR A 299 8.13 0.59 -0.69
N ALA A 300 7.96 -0.02 -1.86
CA ALA A 300 7.22 -1.28 -1.99
C ALA A 300 8.12 -2.50 -2.26
N GLY A 301 7.66 -3.66 -1.80
CA GLY A 301 8.44 -4.90 -1.75
C GLY A 301 8.79 -5.52 -3.11
N ARG A 302 8.22 -5.07 -4.23
CA ARG A 302 8.72 -5.45 -5.56
C ARG A 302 10.11 -4.88 -5.84
N TYR A 303 10.44 -3.73 -5.25
CA TYR A 303 11.59 -2.92 -5.66
C TYR A 303 12.71 -2.86 -4.61
N LEU A 304 12.39 -2.92 -3.31
CA LEU A 304 13.40 -2.74 -2.25
C LEU A 304 14.53 -3.78 -2.30
N GLY A 305 14.23 -5.04 -2.65
CA GLY A 305 15.22 -6.08 -2.87
C GLY A 305 16.18 -5.77 -4.02
N GLU A 306 15.64 -5.30 -5.14
CA GLU A 306 16.44 -4.96 -6.31
C GLU A 306 17.28 -3.70 -6.06
N LEU A 307 16.73 -2.72 -5.35
CA LEU A 307 17.50 -1.57 -4.88
C LEU A 307 18.66 -2.02 -3.98
N GLY A 308 18.42 -2.96 -3.06
CA GLY A 308 19.49 -3.55 -2.25
C GLY A 308 20.57 -4.23 -3.09
N ARG A 309 20.20 -4.97 -4.15
CA ARG A 309 21.17 -5.54 -5.12
C ARG A 309 22.02 -4.47 -5.79
N ILE A 310 21.37 -3.42 -6.32
CA ILE A 310 22.03 -2.32 -7.03
C ILE A 310 23.02 -1.60 -6.11
N VAL A 311 22.57 -1.23 -4.90
CA VAL A 311 23.40 -0.55 -3.89
C VAL A 311 24.58 -1.43 -3.48
N PHE A 312 24.33 -2.72 -3.23
CA PHE A 312 25.35 -3.66 -2.82
C PHE A 312 26.41 -3.89 -3.91
N LEU A 313 25.98 -4.14 -5.15
CA LEU A 313 26.88 -4.29 -6.30
C LEU A 313 27.74 -3.04 -6.51
N HIS A 314 27.14 -1.85 -6.36
CA HIS A 314 27.88 -0.59 -6.44
C HIS A 314 28.90 -0.47 -5.31
N TYR A 315 28.55 -0.86 -4.08
CA TYR A 315 29.49 -0.82 -2.96
C TYR A 315 30.70 -1.76 -3.18
N LEU A 316 30.46 -3.00 -3.61
CA LEU A 316 31.54 -3.96 -3.90
C LEU A 316 32.51 -3.44 -4.97
N THR A 317 31.97 -2.83 -6.03
CA THR A 317 32.78 -2.41 -7.19
C THR A 317 33.45 -1.05 -6.99
N ALA A 318 32.72 -0.07 -6.44
CA ALA A 318 33.21 1.30 -6.31
C ALA A 318 33.98 1.55 -5.00
N GLU A 319 33.53 1.02 -3.87
CA GLU A 319 34.15 1.26 -2.56
C GLU A 319 35.16 0.17 -2.18
N GLN A 320 34.84 -1.11 -2.43
CA GLN A 320 35.77 -2.21 -2.17
C GLN A 320 36.73 -2.50 -3.35
N GLY A 321 36.51 -1.87 -4.51
CA GLY A 321 37.39 -1.99 -5.67
C GLY A 321 37.41 -3.39 -6.30
N ILE A 322 36.38 -4.20 -6.08
CA ILE A 322 36.28 -5.54 -6.64
C ILE A 322 35.95 -5.41 -8.13
N ALA A 323 36.76 -6.02 -8.99
CA ALA A 323 36.53 -5.98 -10.42
C ALA A 323 35.17 -6.63 -10.78
N PRO A 324 34.35 -6.04 -11.68
CA PRO A 324 32.99 -6.52 -11.94
C PRO A 324 32.88 -7.99 -12.36
N ASP A 325 33.91 -8.54 -13.00
CA ASP A 325 34.03 -9.94 -13.42
C ASP A 325 34.36 -10.91 -12.29
N LEU A 326 34.84 -10.40 -11.14
CA LEU A 326 35.13 -11.20 -9.94
C LEU A 326 33.92 -11.32 -8.99
N VAL A 327 32.95 -10.40 -9.11
CA VAL A 327 31.69 -10.44 -8.37
C VAL A 327 30.82 -11.61 -8.88
N PRO A 328 30.10 -12.35 -8.01
CA PRO A 328 29.17 -13.40 -8.41
C PRO A 328 28.26 -13.00 -9.57
N ALA A 329 28.27 -13.78 -10.66
CA ALA A 329 27.53 -13.47 -11.88
C ALA A 329 26.03 -13.25 -11.64
N ALA A 330 25.45 -13.96 -10.67
CA ALA A 330 24.05 -13.82 -10.30
C ALA A 330 23.69 -12.42 -9.75
N LEU A 331 24.65 -11.67 -9.17
CA LEU A 331 24.43 -10.30 -8.71
C LEU A 331 24.24 -9.30 -9.85
N HIS A 332 24.65 -9.63 -11.08
CA HIS A 332 24.40 -8.80 -12.27
C HIS A 332 23.00 -9.01 -12.85
N ASN A 333 22.31 -10.08 -12.46
CA ASN A 333 20.96 -10.36 -12.92
C ASN A 333 19.95 -9.49 -12.16
N ARG A 334 19.16 -8.71 -12.91
CA ARG A 334 18.06 -7.91 -12.34
C ARG A 334 17.09 -8.78 -11.55
N TYR A 335 16.64 -8.27 -10.42
CA TYR A 335 15.73 -8.92 -9.48
C TYR A 335 16.24 -10.27 -8.92
N SER A 336 17.55 -10.53 -8.96
CA SER A 336 18.14 -11.71 -8.31
C SER A 336 18.09 -11.65 -6.79
N MET A 337 17.93 -10.46 -6.23
CA MET A 337 17.75 -10.23 -4.80
C MET A 337 16.32 -9.77 -4.52
N SER A 338 15.54 -10.60 -3.82
CA SER A 338 14.18 -10.24 -3.44
C SER A 338 14.16 -9.49 -2.10
N THR A 339 13.10 -8.72 -1.87
CA THR A 339 12.88 -8.07 -0.56
C THR A 339 12.82 -9.11 0.56
N THR A 340 12.18 -10.25 0.31
CA THR A 340 12.15 -11.38 1.26
C THR A 340 13.54 -11.97 1.53
N PHE A 341 14.42 -12.02 0.53
CA PHE A 341 15.80 -12.46 0.75
C PHE A 341 16.50 -11.52 1.72
N LEU A 342 16.42 -10.20 1.49
CA LEU A 342 16.99 -9.20 2.38
C LEU A 342 16.38 -9.22 3.79
N SER A 343 15.09 -9.48 3.92
CA SER A 343 14.40 -9.62 5.21
C SER A 343 15.00 -10.68 6.14
N TYR A 344 15.67 -11.71 5.61
CA TYR A 344 16.26 -12.76 6.44
C TYR A 344 17.55 -12.32 7.12
N PHE A 345 18.24 -11.32 6.57
CA PHE A 345 19.51 -10.86 7.11
C PHE A 345 19.27 -10.05 8.38
N GLY A 346 20.01 -10.43 9.43
CA GLY A 346 20.13 -9.72 10.69
C GLY A 346 21.61 -9.45 11.01
N PRO A 347 21.95 -9.21 12.28
CA PRO A 347 23.35 -9.21 12.72
C PRO A 347 24.10 -10.45 12.24
N SER A 348 25.39 -10.30 11.93
CA SER A 348 26.19 -11.34 11.27
C SER A 348 26.07 -12.71 11.93
N SER A 349 25.83 -13.73 11.12
CA SER A 349 25.83 -15.11 11.57
C SER A 349 26.30 -16.06 10.47
N PRO A 350 26.95 -17.19 10.82
CA PRO A 350 27.38 -18.18 9.83
C PRO A 350 26.26 -18.72 8.94
N ARG A 351 25.01 -18.75 9.43
CA ARG A 351 23.84 -19.20 8.66
C ARG A 351 23.50 -18.24 7.52
N PHE A 352 23.65 -16.94 7.76
CA PHE A 352 23.40 -15.93 6.73
C PHE A 352 24.49 -15.93 5.68
N LEU A 353 25.74 -16.19 6.08
CA LEU A 353 26.85 -16.37 5.15
C LEU A 353 26.60 -17.58 4.23
N GLU A 354 26.26 -18.75 4.79
CA GLU A 354 25.93 -19.95 4.01
C GLU A 354 24.74 -19.69 3.04
N LYS A 355 23.73 -18.94 3.50
CA LYS A 355 22.59 -18.56 2.66
C LYS A 355 23.00 -17.63 1.52
N LEU A 356 23.89 -16.67 1.78
CA LEU A 356 24.42 -15.74 0.79
C LEU A 356 25.25 -16.50 -0.26
N GLU A 357 26.18 -17.34 0.18
CA GLU A 357 27.03 -18.19 -0.68
C GLU A 357 26.22 -19.13 -1.56
N SER A 358 25.22 -19.81 -0.99
CA SER A 358 24.36 -20.74 -1.74
C SER A 358 23.47 -20.04 -2.76
N THR A 359 23.04 -18.80 -2.48
CA THR A 359 22.19 -18.02 -3.39
C THR A 359 23.01 -17.32 -4.48
N PHE A 360 24.22 -16.87 -4.15
CA PHE A 360 25.12 -16.15 -5.04
C PHE A 360 26.52 -16.78 -5.05
N PRO A 361 26.71 -17.97 -5.66
CA PRO A 361 28.00 -18.64 -5.66
C PRO A 361 29.10 -17.77 -6.29
N SER A 362 30.29 -17.77 -5.68
CA SER A 362 31.47 -17.08 -6.22
C SER A 362 31.76 -17.50 -7.66
N ALA A 363 32.24 -16.56 -8.47
CA ALA A 363 32.48 -16.76 -9.89
C ALA A 363 33.67 -17.72 -10.13
N THR A 364 33.40 -19.03 -10.26
CA THR A 364 34.31 -20.09 -10.78
C THR A 364 35.70 -20.25 -10.15
N GLU A 365 36.33 -21.41 -10.38
CA GLU A 365 37.66 -21.76 -9.87
C GLU A 365 38.72 -20.69 -10.23
N GLY A 366 39.25 -20.00 -9.23
CA GLY A 366 40.31 -18.99 -9.38
C GLY A 366 39.91 -17.56 -9.04
N SER A 367 38.62 -17.27 -8.79
CA SER A 367 38.23 -15.98 -8.22
C SER A 367 38.76 -15.83 -6.78
N GLN A 368 39.37 -14.68 -6.48
CA GLN A 368 39.74 -14.31 -5.11
C GLN A 368 38.54 -13.81 -4.29
N PHE A 369 37.37 -13.66 -4.91
CA PHE A 369 36.17 -13.24 -4.21
C PHE A 369 35.65 -14.38 -3.32
N VAL A 370 35.74 -14.16 -2.02
CA VAL A 370 35.26 -15.08 -1.00
C VAL A 370 34.24 -14.31 -0.16
N TRP A 371 33.05 -14.88 -0.03
CA TRP A 371 32.07 -14.36 0.89
C TRP A 371 32.59 -14.48 2.32
N ASP A 372 32.33 -13.45 3.12
CA ASP A 372 32.69 -13.43 4.53
C ASP A 372 31.59 -12.74 5.34
N GLU A 373 31.75 -12.77 6.67
CA GLU A 373 30.81 -12.17 7.61
C GLU A 373 30.61 -10.66 7.38
N SER A 374 31.60 -9.94 6.83
CA SER A 374 31.46 -8.51 6.56
C SER A 374 30.46 -8.23 5.44
N HIS A 375 30.35 -9.10 4.44
CA HIS A 375 29.37 -8.96 3.36
C HIS A 375 27.93 -9.10 3.88
N VAL A 376 27.72 -9.96 4.88
CA VAL A 376 26.44 -10.14 5.58
C VAL A 376 26.08 -8.86 6.33
N GLU A 377 27.03 -8.27 7.06
CA GLU A 377 26.84 -7.00 7.78
C GLU A 377 26.53 -5.85 6.82
N ILE A 378 27.29 -5.73 5.73
CA ILE A 378 27.07 -4.69 4.70
C ILE A 378 25.66 -4.80 4.11
N LEU A 379 25.22 -6.01 3.73
CA LEU A 379 23.88 -6.23 3.18
C LEU A 379 22.78 -5.88 4.20
N TYR A 380 22.99 -6.24 5.46
CA TYR A 380 22.07 -5.90 6.54
C TYR A 380 21.96 -4.38 6.74
N GLU A 381 23.09 -3.66 6.81
CA GLU A 381 23.10 -2.20 6.93
C GLU A 381 22.47 -1.49 5.72
N ILE A 382 22.70 -2.00 4.50
CA ILE A 382 22.03 -1.51 3.28
C ILE A 382 20.52 -1.72 3.39
N ALA A 383 20.07 -2.91 3.80
CA ALA A 383 18.65 -3.20 3.95
C ALA A 383 17.99 -2.29 5.00
N GLN A 384 18.65 -2.02 6.13
CA GLN A 384 18.17 -1.08 7.15
C GLN A 384 18.11 0.36 6.64
N ALA A 385 19.11 0.83 5.89
CA ALA A 385 19.12 2.17 5.32
C ALA A 385 17.98 2.38 4.30
N ILE A 386 17.76 1.38 3.43
CA ILE A 386 16.65 1.38 2.46
C ILE A 386 15.30 1.37 3.18
N GLU A 387 15.14 0.49 4.17
CA GLU A 387 13.90 0.36 4.94
C GLU A 387 13.57 1.65 5.69
N LEU A 388 14.50 2.21 6.46
CA LEU A 388 14.24 3.42 7.25
C LEU A 388 13.86 4.61 6.35
N ARG A 389 14.48 4.73 5.16
CA ARG A 389 14.07 5.71 4.16
C ARG A 389 12.65 5.45 3.67
N ALA A 390 12.31 4.20 3.34
CA ALA A 390 10.98 3.81 2.91
C ALA A 390 9.92 4.12 3.97
N ALA A 391 10.17 3.75 5.23
CA ALA A 391 9.33 4.06 6.38
C ALA A 391 9.14 5.56 6.59
N SER A 392 10.20 6.36 6.42
CA SER A 392 10.13 7.82 6.50
C SER A 392 9.24 8.44 5.43
N ILE A 393 9.36 7.97 4.19
CA ILE A 393 8.53 8.42 3.07
C ILE A 393 7.06 8.05 3.32
N MET A 394 6.80 6.81 3.74
CA MET A 394 5.44 6.36 4.04
C MET A 394 4.81 7.11 5.23
N ALA A 395 5.58 7.39 6.27
CA ALA A 395 5.12 8.16 7.44
C ALA A 395 4.72 9.58 7.03
N ALA A 396 5.58 10.25 6.27
CA ALA A 396 5.31 11.59 5.75
C ALA A 396 4.07 11.60 4.83
N ALA A 397 3.97 10.64 3.90
CA ALA A 397 2.82 10.52 3.01
C ALA A 397 1.52 10.25 3.77
N THR A 398 1.57 9.41 4.81
CA THR A 398 0.39 9.09 5.63
C THR A 398 -0.11 10.30 6.39
N ILE A 399 0.77 11.04 7.08
CA ILE A 399 0.37 12.27 7.79
C ILE A 399 -0.13 13.33 6.80
N ALA A 400 0.57 13.53 5.68
CA ALA A 400 0.16 14.45 4.63
C ALA A 400 -1.27 14.14 4.14
N LEU A 401 -1.54 12.87 3.85
CA LEU A 401 -2.85 12.44 3.34
C LEU A 401 -3.95 12.57 4.41
N LEU A 402 -3.65 12.28 5.69
CA LEU A 402 -4.58 12.51 6.80
C LEU A 402 -4.89 14.00 7.05
N ARG A 403 -4.00 14.91 6.66
CA ARG A 403 -4.29 16.35 6.66
C ARG A 403 -5.13 16.78 5.47
N VAL A 404 -4.92 16.16 4.29
CA VAL A 404 -5.75 16.40 3.11
C VAL A 404 -7.19 15.93 3.35
N SER A 405 -7.37 14.81 4.07
CA SER A 405 -8.70 14.33 4.49
C SER A 405 -9.36 15.14 5.61
N GLY A 406 -8.61 16.06 6.24
CA GLY A 406 -9.09 16.88 7.35
C GLY A 406 -9.14 16.15 8.69
N GLU A 407 -8.54 14.96 8.81
CA GLU A 407 -8.46 14.21 10.08
C GLU A 407 -7.37 14.77 11.02
N ILE A 408 -6.32 15.37 10.45
CA ILE A 408 -5.26 16.06 11.20
C ILE A 408 -5.25 17.54 10.78
N PRO A 409 -5.23 18.50 11.72
CA PRO A 409 -5.08 19.91 11.36
C PRO A 409 -3.70 20.19 10.76
N ALA A 410 -3.60 21.15 9.85
CA ALA A 410 -2.33 21.50 9.21
C ALA A 410 -1.34 22.24 10.13
N ALA A 411 -1.84 22.90 11.18
CA ALA A 411 -1.04 23.62 12.14
C ALA A 411 -1.65 23.54 13.56
N PRO A 412 -0.84 23.70 14.62
CA PRO A 412 -1.34 23.79 15.99
C PRO A 412 -2.27 24.99 16.12
N ASP A 413 -3.46 24.78 16.67
CA ASP A 413 -4.39 25.86 16.91
C ASP A 413 -3.97 26.64 18.17
N THR A 414 -3.50 27.87 17.99
CA THR A 414 -3.00 28.73 19.08
C THR A 414 -4.07 29.10 20.12
N GLN A 415 -5.36 28.88 19.82
CA GLN A 415 -6.48 29.22 20.70
C GLN A 415 -7.12 28.01 21.41
N SER A 416 -6.78 26.79 21.01
CA SER A 416 -7.33 25.56 21.61
C SER A 416 -6.45 25.05 22.76
N SER A 417 -6.55 25.73 23.92
CA SER A 417 -5.89 25.31 25.16
C SER A 417 -6.70 24.28 25.95
N SER A 418 -7.32 23.29 25.30
CA SER A 418 -7.98 22.19 26.02
C SER A 418 -7.12 20.94 25.96
N ALA A 419 -6.63 20.52 27.14
CA ALA A 419 -6.15 19.18 27.41
C ALA A 419 -7.31 18.16 27.33
N GLY A 420 -7.95 18.10 26.15
CA GLY A 420 -8.97 17.13 25.81
C GLY A 420 -8.34 15.75 25.55
N ARG A 421 -9.18 14.72 25.59
CA ARG A 421 -8.78 13.36 25.24
C ARG A 421 -8.43 13.31 23.74
N LYS A 422 -7.25 12.79 23.41
CA LYS A 422 -6.75 12.75 22.03
C LYS A 422 -7.62 11.82 21.19
N LYS A 423 -8.08 12.29 20.03
CA LYS A 423 -8.79 11.43 19.07
C LYS A 423 -7.81 10.41 18.49
N VAL A 424 -8.19 9.14 18.45
CA VAL A 424 -7.37 8.07 17.87
C VAL A 424 -7.78 7.87 16.41
N LEU A 425 -6.81 8.02 15.51
CA LEU A 425 -6.98 7.80 14.08
C LEU A 425 -6.37 6.44 13.72
N GLY A 426 -7.22 5.50 13.31
CA GLY A 426 -6.78 4.19 12.86
C GLY A 426 -6.30 4.23 11.41
N VAL A 427 -5.19 3.55 11.13
CA VAL A 427 -4.70 3.23 9.79
C VAL A 427 -4.67 1.71 9.66
N GLY A 428 -5.62 1.16 8.89
CA GLY A 428 -5.72 -0.25 8.62
C GLY A 428 -4.77 -0.65 7.51
N TYR A 429 -3.75 -1.45 7.80
CA TYR A 429 -2.73 -1.82 6.82
C TYR A 429 -2.79 -3.30 6.40
N THR A 430 -2.37 -3.57 5.17
CA THR A 430 -2.07 -4.92 4.68
C THR A 430 -0.84 -4.91 3.77
N GLY A 431 -0.20 -6.07 3.64
CA GLY A 431 0.94 -6.28 2.75
C GLY A 431 2.14 -6.91 3.47
N GLY A 432 2.83 -7.81 2.76
CA GLY A 432 3.96 -8.54 3.33
C GLY A 432 5.21 -7.70 3.53
N CYS A 433 5.36 -6.57 2.84
CA CYS A 433 6.57 -5.74 2.90
C CYS A 433 6.65 -5.00 4.23
N ILE A 434 5.59 -4.27 4.61
CA ILE A 434 5.54 -3.55 5.90
C ILE A 434 5.69 -4.48 7.11
N VAL A 435 5.19 -5.72 7.00
CA VAL A 435 5.25 -6.69 8.09
C VAL A 435 6.62 -7.37 8.21
N ASN A 436 7.26 -7.70 7.10
CA ASN A 436 8.41 -8.62 7.10
C ASN A 436 9.72 -8.00 6.65
N PHE A 437 9.75 -6.79 6.12
CA PHE A 437 11.00 -6.17 5.67
C PHE A 437 11.66 -5.43 6.83
N GLN A 438 12.74 -5.99 7.38
CA GLN A 438 13.51 -5.39 8.49
C GLN A 438 12.59 -4.93 9.64
N ASN A 439 12.68 -3.66 10.05
CA ASN A 439 11.87 -3.08 11.13
C ASN A 439 10.76 -2.16 10.60
N TYR A 440 10.35 -2.32 9.33
CA TYR A 440 9.49 -1.36 8.61
C TYR A 440 8.28 -0.90 9.42
N LEU A 441 7.43 -1.81 9.89
CA LEU A 441 6.25 -1.42 10.68
C LEU A 441 6.63 -0.62 11.94
N TYR A 442 7.66 -1.05 12.66
CA TYR A 442 8.08 -0.43 13.91
C TYR A 442 8.64 0.98 13.69
N ASP A 443 9.52 1.15 12.72
CA ASP A 443 10.10 2.46 12.43
C ASP A 443 9.07 3.39 11.80
N TYR A 444 8.16 2.86 10.98
CA TYR A 444 7.02 3.60 10.43
C TYR A 444 6.09 4.15 11.52
N GLU A 445 5.71 3.35 12.53
CA GLU A 445 4.92 3.78 13.68
C GLU A 445 5.62 4.90 14.46
N LYS A 446 6.92 4.74 14.73
CA LYS A 446 7.72 5.76 15.42
C LYS A 446 7.83 7.05 14.63
N LEU A 447 8.02 6.98 13.33
CA LEU A 447 8.17 8.16 12.47
C LEU A 447 6.86 8.94 12.38
N ILE A 448 5.71 8.25 12.35
CA ILE A 448 4.38 8.87 12.48
C ILE A 448 4.27 9.62 13.81
N GLU A 449 4.63 8.99 14.93
CA GLU A 449 4.60 9.64 16.24
C GLU A 449 5.56 10.84 16.28
N GLN A 450 6.76 10.69 15.72
CA GLN A 450 7.76 11.75 15.63
C GLN A 450 7.25 12.97 14.86
N ILE A 451 6.55 12.78 13.74
CA ILE A 451 5.97 13.89 12.96
C ILE A 451 4.92 14.63 13.81
N ILE A 452 4.00 13.90 14.43
CA ILE A 452 2.90 14.49 15.22
C ILE A 452 3.46 15.21 16.46
N VAL A 453 4.33 14.56 17.23
CA VAL A 453 4.93 15.14 18.44
C VAL A 453 5.85 16.31 18.10
N GLY A 454 6.61 16.21 16.99
CA GLY A 454 7.51 17.28 16.55
C GLY A 454 6.78 18.58 16.20
N GLU A 455 5.53 18.50 15.74
CA GLU A 455 4.74 19.68 15.36
C GLU A 455 3.81 20.19 16.46
N PHE A 456 3.14 19.28 17.18
CA PHE A 456 2.11 19.65 18.16
C PHE A 456 2.56 19.49 19.62
N GLY A 457 3.70 18.81 19.87
CA GLY A 457 4.19 18.53 21.22
C GLY A 457 3.16 17.78 22.07
N ALA A 458 3.10 18.13 23.36
CA ALA A 458 2.14 17.54 24.30
C ALA A 458 0.67 17.82 23.93
N ALA A 459 0.42 18.88 23.16
CA ALA A 459 -0.91 19.32 22.72
C ALA A 459 -1.38 18.65 21.43
N ALA A 460 -0.74 17.54 21.00
CA ALA A 460 -1.18 16.76 19.85
C ALA A 460 -2.69 16.44 19.91
N PRO A 461 -3.48 16.89 18.91
CA PRO A 461 -4.93 16.70 18.93
C PRO A 461 -5.33 15.25 18.66
N VAL A 462 -4.42 14.49 18.02
CA VAL A 462 -4.65 13.13 17.58
C VAL A 462 -3.51 12.19 17.99
N ARG A 463 -3.81 10.90 18.06
CA ARG A 463 -2.82 9.81 18.00
C ARG A 463 -3.16 8.94 16.80
N VAL A 464 -2.16 8.60 15.99
CA VAL A 464 -2.34 7.64 14.88
C VAL A 464 -1.97 6.24 15.39
N GLU A 465 -2.80 5.25 15.07
CA GLU A 465 -2.60 3.85 15.44
C GLU A 465 -2.68 2.97 14.20
N LEU A 466 -1.72 2.05 14.08
CA LEU A 466 -1.60 1.13 12.96
C LEU A 466 -2.22 -0.21 13.37
N MET A 467 -3.08 -0.77 12.54
CA MET A 467 -3.72 -2.05 12.82
C MET A 467 -3.72 -2.93 11.57
N ALA A 468 -3.28 -4.17 11.73
CA ALA A 468 -3.31 -5.15 10.65
C ALA A 468 -4.75 -5.45 10.24
N CYS A 469 -5.04 -5.35 8.94
CA CYS A 469 -6.30 -5.76 8.35
C CYS A 469 -6.11 -7.06 7.57
N HIS A 470 -6.13 -8.19 8.30
CA HIS A 470 -6.02 -9.51 7.70
C HIS A 470 -7.21 -9.76 6.75
N HIS A 471 -6.92 -10.26 5.55
CA HIS A 471 -7.92 -10.52 4.50
C HIS A 471 -8.75 -9.31 4.06
N GLY A 472 -8.26 -8.07 4.29
CA GLY A 472 -9.02 -6.84 4.00
C GLY A 472 -9.60 -6.77 2.59
N GLY A 473 -8.92 -7.33 1.59
CA GLY A 473 -9.44 -7.46 0.23
C GLY A 473 -10.67 -8.38 0.10
N ILE A 474 -10.71 -9.51 0.83
CA ILE A 474 -11.81 -10.47 0.77
C ILE A 474 -12.99 -9.98 1.61
N THR A 475 -12.73 -9.68 2.89
CA THR A 475 -13.77 -9.24 3.84
C THR A 475 -14.35 -7.90 3.43
N GLY A 476 -13.52 -6.95 2.98
CA GLY A 476 -13.97 -5.64 2.53
C GLY A 476 -14.93 -5.69 1.35
N ALA A 477 -14.63 -6.52 0.35
CA ALA A 477 -15.52 -6.71 -0.79
C ALA A 477 -16.84 -7.37 -0.40
N GLY A 478 -16.81 -8.39 0.48
CA GLY A 478 -18.02 -9.03 1.00
C GLY A 478 -18.91 -8.07 1.80
N ILE A 479 -18.29 -7.27 2.69
CA ILE A 479 -18.97 -6.23 3.47
C ILE A 479 -19.61 -5.18 2.55
N LEU A 480 -18.87 -4.73 1.52
CA LEU A 480 -19.39 -3.75 0.56
C LEU A 480 -20.59 -4.33 -0.19
N ALA A 481 -20.50 -5.56 -0.69
CA ALA A 481 -21.60 -6.22 -1.37
C ALA A 481 -22.86 -6.32 -0.48
N ALA A 482 -22.69 -6.67 0.79
CA ALA A 482 -23.80 -6.71 1.75
C ALA A 482 -24.41 -5.32 1.99
N ALA A 483 -23.57 -4.27 2.09
CA ALA A 483 -24.03 -2.89 2.26
C ALA A 483 -24.83 -2.38 1.05
N VAL A 484 -24.42 -2.72 -0.17
CA VAL A 484 -25.17 -2.38 -1.39
C VAL A 484 -26.56 -3.00 -1.35
N LEU A 485 -26.67 -4.28 -0.98
CA LEU A 485 -27.94 -4.99 -0.92
C LEU A 485 -28.89 -4.46 0.16
N ALA A 486 -28.36 -4.07 1.32
CA ALA A 486 -29.16 -3.49 2.39
C ALA A 486 -29.80 -2.16 1.94
N ASN A 487 -29.02 -1.28 1.31
CA ASN A 487 -29.51 0.01 0.82
C ASN A 487 -30.54 -0.12 -0.30
N GLN A 488 -30.45 -1.16 -1.14
CA GLN A 488 -31.46 -1.43 -2.17
C GLN A 488 -32.82 -1.85 -1.58
N ARG A 489 -32.84 -2.44 -0.38
CA ARG A 489 -34.08 -2.86 0.30
C ARG A 489 -34.78 -1.69 1.00
N ASP A 490 -34.02 -0.76 1.57
CA ASP A 490 -34.56 0.40 2.30
C ASP A 490 -35.12 1.50 1.40
N GLY A 491 -34.79 1.48 0.09
CA GLY A 491 -35.31 2.40 -0.91
C GLY A 491 -36.61 1.96 -1.61
N CYS A 492 -37.24 0.85 -1.18
CA CYS A 492 -38.41 0.23 -1.80
C CYS A 492 -39.70 0.45 -0.99
#